data_AF-F2XLL5-F1
#
_entry.id   AF-F2XLL5-F1
#
_cell.length_a   1.000
_cell.length_b   1.000
_cell.length_c   1.000
_cell.angle_alpha   90.00
_cell.angle_beta   90.00
_cell.angle_gamma   90.00
#
_symmetry.space_group_name_H-M   'P 1'
#
loop_
_entity.id
_entity.type
_entity.pdbx_description
1 polymer ?
#
loop_
_entity_poly.entity_id
_entity_poly.type
_entity_poly.pdbx_seq_one_letter_code
_entity_poly.pdbx_strand_id
1 'polypeptide(L)'
;TSERMLTNLAVEYERLADPRLPACSRKAGHLLETCCTIMDMKGVGISKAPQVYGYIRQASGLSQNYYPERLGRFYLINAPWGFSGVWSMIKGWLDPVTVAKIHILGSSYQKELFEQVPPENLPKRFGGQCECPGGCELSDMGPWHEDEWFRPAKWAREATAAADKSAEAGAGAVEGVTLEVPGDAVGEAT
;
A
#
# COMPACT_ATOMS: atom_id res chain seq x y z
N THR A 1 -16.25 -2.37 9.70
CA THR A 1 -16.90 -3.59 9.20
C THR A 1 -15.86 -4.41 8.44
N SER A 2 -16.07 -5.71 8.26
CA SER A 2 -15.16 -6.59 7.51
C SER A 2 -14.95 -6.14 6.06
N GLU A 3 -16.02 -5.63 5.43
CA GLU A 3 -15.98 -5.08 4.08
C GLU A 3 -14.97 -3.93 3.95
N ARG A 4 -15.04 -2.93 4.83
CA ARG A 4 -14.06 -1.82 4.82
C ARG A 4 -12.62 -2.29 5.02
N MET A 5 -12.41 -3.36 5.80
CA MET A 5 -11.08 -3.94 5.98
C MET A 5 -10.58 -4.58 4.68
N LEU A 6 -11.44 -5.30 3.95
CA LEU A 6 -11.10 -5.88 2.65
C LEU A 6 -10.87 -4.81 1.58
N THR A 7 -11.67 -3.75 1.56
CA THR A 7 -11.44 -2.60 0.67
C THR A 7 -10.10 -1.96 0.96
N ASN A 8 -9.77 -1.73 2.24
CA ASN A 8 -8.47 -1.19 2.62
C ASN A 8 -7.32 -2.13 2.21
N LEU A 9 -7.49 -3.45 2.35
CA LEU A 9 -6.50 -4.42 1.88
C LEU A 9 -6.28 -4.32 0.36
N ALA A 10 -7.35 -4.20 -0.42
CA ALA A 10 -7.25 -4.00 -1.86
C ALA A 10 -6.52 -2.68 -2.20
N VAL A 11 -6.86 -1.59 -1.53
CA VAL A 11 -6.16 -0.29 -1.69
C VAL A 11 -4.67 -0.42 -1.39
N GLU A 12 -4.29 -1.16 -0.34
CA GLU A 12 -2.89 -1.39 0.00
C GLU A 12 -2.17 -2.30 -1.01
N TYR A 13 -2.87 -3.25 -1.65
CA TYR A 13 -2.34 -4.02 -2.78
C TYR A 13 -2.12 -3.16 -4.02
N GLU A 14 -3.04 -2.25 -4.35
CA GLU A 14 -2.86 -1.30 -5.44
C GLU A 14 -1.66 -0.38 -5.18
N ARG A 15 -1.53 0.14 -3.96
CA ARG A 15 -0.35 0.94 -3.55
C ARG A 15 0.94 0.14 -3.60
N LEU A 16 0.90 -1.14 -3.21
CA LEU A 16 2.03 -2.04 -3.34
C LEU A 16 2.45 -2.17 -4.81
N ALA A 17 1.50 -2.41 -5.71
CA ALA A 17 1.74 -2.50 -7.14
C ALA A 17 2.28 -1.18 -7.72
N ASP A 18 1.76 -0.04 -7.29
CA ASP A 18 2.18 1.30 -7.72
C ASP A 18 1.82 2.32 -6.61
N PRO A 19 2.80 3.06 -6.03
CA PRO A 19 4.18 3.24 -6.50
C PRO A 19 5.25 2.38 -5.83
N ARG A 20 4.90 1.52 -4.85
CA ARG A 20 5.92 0.90 -3.98
C ARG A 20 6.87 -0.04 -4.72
N LEU A 21 6.38 -1.07 -5.41
CA LEU A 21 7.22 -2.05 -6.10
C LEU A 21 8.07 -1.42 -7.24
N PRO A 22 7.56 -0.49 -8.07
CA PRO A 22 8.37 0.22 -9.05
C PRO A 22 9.51 1.03 -8.43
N ALA A 23 9.26 1.77 -7.34
CA ALA A 23 10.30 2.53 -6.65
C ALA A 23 11.36 1.61 -6.04
N CYS A 24 10.92 0.53 -5.36
CA CYS A 24 11.82 -0.48 -4.82
C CYS A 24 12.67 -1.14 -5.92
N SER A 25 12.08 -1.47 -7.08
CA SER A 25 12.80 -2.08 -8.20
C SER A 25 13.91 -1.17 -8.73
N ARG A 26 13.65 0.15 -8.80
CA ARG A 26 14.68 1.11 -9.23
C ARG A 26 15.83 1.20 -8.22
N LYS A 27 15.50 1.25 -6.93
CA LYS A 27 16.51 1.29 -5.85
C LYS A 27 17.35 0.01 -5.80
N ALA A 28 16.73 -1.15 -6.03
CA ALA A 28 17.41 -2.44 -6.03
C ALA A 28 18.21 -2.72 -7.31
N GLY A 29 17.93 -2.01 -8.41
CA GLY A 29 18.55 -2.24 -9.71
C GLY A 29 18.06 -3.49 -10.46
N HIS A 30 17.04 -4.16 -9.93
CA HIS A 30 16.38 -5.30 -10.58
C HIS A 30 14.88 -5.32 -10.25
N LEU A 31 14.13 -6.12 -10.99
CA LEU A 31 12.68 -6.22 -10.81
C LEU A 31 12.35 -6.84 -9.44
N LEU A 32 11.49 -6.15 -8.69
CA LEU A 32 10.87 -6.63 -7.46
C LEU A 32 9.35 -6.67 -7.66
N GLU A 33 8.77 -7.85 -7.54
CA GLU A 33 7.33 -8.08 -7.82
C GLU A 33 6.54 -8.49 -6.58
N THR A 34 7.26 -8.77 -5.48
CA THR A 34 6.73 -9.39 -4.26
C THR A 34 6.99 -8.55 -3.02
N CYS A 35 6.16 -8.71 -1.99
CA CYS A 35 6.37 -8.13 -0.67
C CYS A 35 6.87 -9.14 0.37
N CYS A 36 7.46 -8.62 1.45
CA CYS A 36 7.74 -9.35 2.68
C CYS A 36 6.76 -8.88 3.76
N THR A 37 5.96 -9.79 4.30
CA THR A 37 4.96 -9.49 5.34
C THR A 37 5.44 -10.01 6.69
N ILE A 38 5.31 -9.20 7.74
CA ILE A 38 5.56 -9.59 9.13
C ILE A 38 4.26 -9.39 9.91
N MET A 39 3.76 -10.45 10.54
CA MET A 39 2.54 -10.45 11.34
C MET A 39 2.87 -10.82 12.79
N ASP A 40 2.62 -9.88 13.71
CA ASP A 40 2.85 -10.08 15.14
C ASP A 40 1.61 -10.67 15.82
N MET A 41 1.76 -11.84 16.43
CA MET A 41 0.71 -12.56 17.14
C MET A 41 0.74 -12.33 18.65
N LYS A 42 1.64 -11.47 19.16
CA LYS A 42 1.72 -11.17 20.58
C LYS A 42 0.39 -10.64 21.11
N GLY A 43 -0.16 -11.31 22.12
CA GLY A 43 -1.44 -10.93 22.74
C GLY A 43 -2.68 -11.47 22.01
N VAL A 44 -2.52 -12.20 20.90
CA VAL A 44 -3.64 -12.88 20.25
C VAL A 44 -3.99 -14.14 21.04
N GLY A 45 -5.18 -14.15 21.65
CA GLY A 45 -5.73 -15.34 22.30
C GLY A 45 -6.22 -16.34 21.26
N ILE A 46 -5.78 -17.60 21.35
CA ILE A 46 -6.20 -18.68 20.43
C ILE A 46 -7.72 -18.86 20.42
N SER A 47 -8.39 -18.62 21.56
CA SER A 47 -9.85 -18.65 21.68
C SER A 47 -10.58 -17.64 20.78
N LYS A 48 -9.91 -16.56 20.38
CA LYS A 48 -10.46 -15.53 19.47
C LYS A 48 -10.15 -15.81 18.00
N ALA A 49 -9.30 -16.78 17.69
CA ALA A 49 -8.94 -17.10 16.31
C ALA A 49 -10.16 -17.39 15.40
N PRO A 50 -11.20 -18.13 15.86
CA PRO A 50 -12.37 -18.38 15.02
C PRO A 50 -13.10 -17.11 14.55
N GLN A 51 -13.02 -16.01 15.31
CA GLN A 51 -13.69 -14.76 14.98
C GLN A 51 -13.10 -14.08 13.74
N VAL A 52 -11.82 -14.33 13.43
CA VAL A 52 -11.13 -13.73 12.29
C VAL A 52 -11.06 -14.64 11.07
N TYR A 53 -11.48 -15.90 11.17
CA TYR A 53 -11.41 -16.88 10.08
C TYR A 53 -12.17 -16.43 8.84
N GLY A 54 -13.34 -15.81 8.99
CA GLY A 54 -14.12 -15.27 7.87
C GLY A 54 -13.32 -14.22 7.09
N TYR A 55 -12.70 -13.28 7.80
CA TYR A 55 -11.85 -12.26 7.20
C TYR A 55 -10.62 -12.86 6.53
N ILE A 56 -9.91 -13.78 7.19
CA ILE A 56 -8.72 -14.45 6.63
C ILE A 56 -9.08 -15.17 5.33
N ARG A 57 -10.21 -15.89 5.30
CA ARG A 57 -10.66 -16.60 4.10
C ARG A 57 -10.97 -15.64 2.95
N GLN A 58 -11.62 -14.51 3.23
CA GLN A 58 -11.92 -13.49 2.22
C GLN A 58 -10.65 -12.79 1.72
N ALA A 59 -9.75 -12.40 2.63
CA ALA A 59 -8.47 -11.77 2.29
C ALA A 59 -7.56 -12.71 1.49
N SER A 60 -7.57 -14.00 1.84
CA SER A 60 -6.87 -15.07 1.11
C SER A 60 -7.42 -15.21 -0.31
N GLY A 61 -8.75 -15.26 -0.46
CA GLY A 61 -9.40 -15.29 -1.77
C GLY A 61 -9.12 -14.06 -2.62
N LEU A 62 -9.11 -12.86 -2.01
CA LEU A 62 -8.72 -11.63 -2.70
C LEU A 62 -7.29 -11.71 -3.22
N SER A 63 -6.36 -12.12 -2.36
CA SER A 63 -4.93 -12.18 -2.68
C SER A 63 -4.63 -13.22 -3.76
N GLN A 64 -5.16 -14.43 -3.65
CA GLN A 64 -4.87 -15.51 -4.60
C GLN A 64 -5.51 -15.28 -5.98
N ASN A 65 -6.74 -14.75 -6.02
CA ASN A 65 -7.49 -14.66 -7.29
C ASN A 65 -7.17 -13.38 -8.07
N TYR A 66 -6.87 -12.26 -7.39
CA TYR A 66 -6.68 -10.96 -8.05
C TYR A 66 -5.24 -10.44 -7.96
N TYR A 67 -4.46 -10.91 -6.99
CA TYR A 67 -3.07 -10.49 -6.79
C TYR A 67 -2.12 -11.71 -6.67
N PRO A 68 -2.16 -12.65 -7.64
CA PRO A 68 -1.35 -13.86 -7.57
C PRO A 68 0.15 -13.52 -7.53
N GLU A 69 0.92 -14.38 -6.86
CA GLU A 69 2.38 -14.26 -6.75
C GLU A 69 2.90 -12.92 -6.20
N ARG A 70 2.09 -12.14 -5.47
CA ARG A 70 2.55 -10.91 -4.80
C ARG A 70 3.22 -11.13 -3.46
N LEU A 71 3.05 -12.31 -2.85
CA LEU A 71 3.71 -12.66 -1.60
C LEU A 71 5.08 -13.30 -1.89
N GLY A 72 6.15 -12.75 -1.32
CA GLY A 72 7.50 -13.31 -1.41
C GLY A 72 7.88 -14.09 -0.14
N ARG A 73 7.76 -13.44 1.02
CA ARG A 73 8.00 -14.03 2.34
C ARG A 73 6.93 -13.57 3.32
N PHE A 74 6.53 -14.46 4.23
CA PHE A 74 5.60 -14.13 5.29
C PHE A 74 6.16 -14.65 6.62
N TYR A 75 6.39 -13.77 7.58
CA TYR A 75 6.80 -14.13 8.94
C TYR A 75 5.66 -13.90 9.91
N LEU A 76 5.30 -14.94 10.66
CA LEU A 76 4.35 -14.87 11.75
C LEU A 76 5.12 -15.03 13.05
N ILE A 77 5.28 -13.93 13.79
CA ILE A 77 6.15 -13.84 14.97
C ILE A 77 5.33 -13.87 16.26
N ASN A 78 5.97 -14.21 17.38
CA ASN A 78 5.31 -14.39 18.67
C ASN A 78 4.13 -15.36 18.60
N ALA A 79 4.24 -16.40 17.76
CA ALA A 79 3.21 -17.41 17.63
C ALA A 79 2.98 -18.10 18.99
N PRO A 80 1.74 -18.13 19.51
CA PRO A 80 1.47 -18.81 20.76
C PRO A 80 1.67 -20.33 20.61
N TRP A 81 2.03 -21.02 21.68
CA TRP A 81 2.37 -22.46 21.65
C TRP A 81 1.29 -23.36 21.02
N GLY A 82 0.01 -22.98 21.10
CA GLY A 82 -1.12 -23.70 20.49
C GLY A 82 -1.50 -23.23 19.08
N PHE A 83 -0.73 -22.34 18.44
CA PHE A 83 -1.03 -21.82 17.10
C PHE A 83 -1.00 -22.90 16.01
N SER A 84 -0.28 -24.00 16.22
CA SER A 84 -0.21 -25.14 15.30
C SER A 84 -1.59 -25.70 14.91
N GLY A 85 -2.55 -25.71 15.85
CA GLY A 85 -3.93 -26.13 15.59
C GLY A 85 -4.67 -25.15 14.68
N VAL A 86 -4.55 -23.85 14.95
CA VAL A 86 -5.14 -22.78 14.12
C VAL A 86 -4.53 -22.81 12.71
N TRP A 87 -3.21 -22.91 12.63
CA TRP A 87 -2.48 -23.00 11.37
C TRP A 87 -2.91 -24.19 10.52
N SER A 88 -3.20 -25.34 11.14
CA SER A 88 -3.69 -26.52 10.43
C SER A 88 -5.02 -26.28 9.71
N MET A 89 -5.89 -25.43 10.25
CA MET A 89 -7.14 -25.02 9.59
C MET A 89 -6.86 -24.01 8.47
N ILE A 90 -6.04 -22.99 8.74
CA ILE A 90 -5.74 -21.90 7.79
C ILE A 90 -5.01 -22.43 6.55
N LYS A 91 -4.09 -23.39 6.71
CA LYS A 91 -3.37 -24.02 5.59
C LYS A 91 -4.30 -24.59 4.53
N GLY A 92 -5.49 -25.08 4.90
CA GLY A 92 -6.45 -25.61 3.93
C GLY A 92 -7.09 -24.54 3.04
N TRP A 93 -6.92 -23.25 3.35
CA TRP A 93 -7.43 -22.12 2.57
C TRP A 93 -6.33 -21.45 1.73
N LEU A 94 -5.08 -21.85 1.94
CA LEU A 94 -3.92 -21.30 1.27
C LEU A 94 -3.42 -22.29 0.22
N ASP A 95 -2.99 -21.79 -0.92
CA ASP A 95 -2.33 -22.63 -1.90
C ASP A 95 -0.95 -23.11 -1.38
N PRO A 96 -0.41 -24.24 -1.88
CA PRO A 96 0.83 -24.80 -1.38
C PRO A 96 2.04 -23.87 -1.51
N VAL A 97 2.07 -23.00 -2.53
CA VAL A 97 3.18 -22.06 -2.76
C VAL A 97 3.18 -20.99 -1.68
N THR A 98 1.99 -20.45 -1.34
CA THR A 98 1.84 -19.53 -0.21
C THR A 98 2.22 -20.16 1.12
N VAL A 99 1.80 -21.41 1.37
CA VAL A 99 2.17 -22.14 2.60
C VAL A 99 3.68 -22.28 2.74
N ALA A 100 4.40 -22.55 1.65
CA ALA A 100 5.85 -22.69 1.65
C ALA A 100 6.59 -21.36 1.93
N LYS A 101 5.94 -20.21 1.71
CA LYS A 101 6.49 -18.87 1.96
C LYS A 101 6.29 -18.41 3.42
N ILE A 102 5.50 -19.14 4.22
CA ILE A 102 5.13 -18.77 5.60
C ILE A 102 6.08 -19.38 6.63
N HIS A 103 6.67 -18.53 7.44
CA HIS A 103 7.58 -18.85 8.54
C HIS A 103 6.91 -18.55 9.87
N ILE A 104 6.67 -19.58 10.69
CA ILE A 104 6.04 -19.43 12.00
C ILE A 104 7.13 -19.43 13.06
N LEU A 105 7.30 -18.30 13.75
CA LEU A 105 8.35 -18.06 14.71
C LEU A 105 7.77 -17.82 16.11
N GLY A 106 8.48 -18.30 17.12
CA GLY A 106 8.16 -18.05 18.53
C GLY A 106 8.57 -16.66 18.98
N SER A 107 9.03 -16.53 20.23
CA SER A 107 9.50 -15.25 20.80
C SER A 107 10.93 -14.86 20.39
N SER A 108 11.72 -15.82 19.92
CA SER A 108 13.09 -15.62 19.44
C SER A 108 13.10 -15.57 17.91
N TYR A 109 12.50 -14.51 17.34
CA TYR A 109 12.31 -14.36 15.89
C TYR A 109 13.32 -13.42 15.23
N GLN A 110 14.07 -12.66 16.04
CA GLN A 110 14.86 -11.52 15.57
C GLN A 110 15.97 -11.96 14.62
N LYS A 111 16.61 -13.10 14.91
CA LYS A 111 17.70 -13.61 14.07
C LYS A 111 17.22 -13.87 12.64
N GLU A 112 16.10 -14.57 12.50
CA GLU A 112 15.48 -14.91 11.23
C GLU A 112 14.97 -13.66 10.49
N LEU A 113 14.45 -12.66 11.22
CA LEU A 113 14.07 -11.39 10.61
C LEU A 113 15.27 -10.60 10.09
N PHE A 114 16.38 -10.57 10.83
CA PHE A 114 17.59 -9.84 10.41
C PHE A 114 18.29 -10.47 9.20
N GLU A 115 18.12 -11.77 8.97
CA GLU A 115 18.56 -12.43 7.73
C GLU A 115 17.78 -11.94 6.50
N GLN A 116 16.57 -11.39 6.69
CA GLN A 116 15.70 -10.96 5.61
C GLN A 116 15.55 -9.44 5.47
N VAL A 117 15.59 -8.71 6.58
CA VAL A 117 15.39 -7.25 6.65
C VAL A 117 16.54 -6.63 7.44
N PRO A 118 17.30 -5.68 6.85
CA PRO A 118 18.36 -4.98 7.56
C PRO A 118 17.83 -4.31 8.85
N PRO A 119 18.60 -4.32 9.96
CA PRO A 119 18.15 -3.76 11.24
C PRO A 119 17.67 -2.31 11.16
N GLU A 120 18.28 -1.49 10.31
CA GLU A 120 17.92 -0.09 10.05
C GLU A 120 16.52 0.08 9.47
N ASN A 121 16.00 -0.93 8.78
CA ASN A 121 14.67 -0.94 8.15
C ASN A 121 13.62 -1.65 9.01
N LEU A 122 14.02 -2.28 10.11
CA LEU A 122 13.12 -2.98 11.01
C LEU A 122 12.75 -2.09 12.21
N PRO A 123 11.47 -1.93 12.58
CA PRO A 123 11.05 -1.15 13.74
C PRO A 123 11.71 -1.60 15.05
N LYS A 124 12.02 -0.65 15.94
CA LYS A 124 12.57 -0.93 17.28
C LYS A 124 11.74 -1.93 18.09
N ARG A 125 10.41 -1.91 17.94
CA ARG A 125 9.49 -2.88 18.60
C ARG A 125 9.73 -4.34 18.21
N PHE A 126 10.37 -4.58 17.06
CA PHE A 126 10.77 -5.91 16.57
C PHE A 126 12.28 -6.18 16.73
N GLY A 127 13.00 -5.29 17.45
CA GLY A 127 14.42 -5.42 17.73
C GLY A 127 15.35 -4.69 16.76
N GLY A 128 14.82 -4.01 15.73
CA GLY A 128 15.62 -3.22 14.80
C GLY A 128 15.93 -1.80 15.31
N GLN A 129 16.22 -0.90 14.38
CA GLN A 129 16.66 0.47 14.66
C GLN A 129 15.74 1.55 14.06
N CYS A 130 14.78 1.16 13.21
CA CYS A 130 13.86 2.09 12.56
C CYS A 130 12.94 2.78 13.57
N GLU A 131 12.81 4.10 13.43
CA GLU A 131 11.90 4.95 14.19
C GLU A 131 11.34 6.02 13.26
N CYS A 132 10.02 6.03 13.08
CA CYS A 132 9.33 6.98 12.20
C CYS A 132 8.67 8.10 13.01
N PRO A 133 8.60 9.34 12.48
CA PRO A 133 7.78 10.40 13.05
C PRO A 133 6.32 9.93 13.17
N GLY A 134 5.75 10.03 14.38
CA GLY A 134 4.36 9.59 14.64
C GLY A 134 4.16 8.09 14.82
N GLY A 135 5.23 7.29 14.86
CA GLY A 135 5.18 5.84 15.07
C GLY A 135 5.22 5.04 13.77
N CYS A 136 5.93 3.90 13.77
CA CYS A 136 6.09 3.07 12.58
C CYS A 136 4.76 2.47 12.11
N GLU A 137 3.80 2.24 13.00
CA GLU A 137 2.48 1.68 12.69
C GLU A 137 1.56 2.60 11.86
N LEU A 138 1.83 3.91 11.85
CA LEU A 138 1.10 4.90 11.04
C LEU A 138 1.94 5.45 9.88
N SER A 139 3.16 4.95 9.74
CA SER A 139 4.12 5.41 8.74
C SER A 139 4.01 4.61 7.44
N ASP A 140 4.21 5.29 6.31
CA ASP A 140 4.36 4.69 4.99
C ASP A 140 5.75 5.00 4.40
N MET A 141 6.79 5.12 5.24
CA MET A 141 8.14 5.43 4.77
C MET A 141 8.73 4.32 3.89
N GLY A 142 9.40 4.73 2.81
CA GLY A 142 10.10 3.81 1.91
C GLY A 142 10.58 4.51 0.63
N PRO A 143 11.18 3.74 -0.31
CA PRO A 143 11.73 4.29 -1.56
C PRO A 143 10.73 5.06 -2.41
N TRP A 144 9.44 4.81 -2.26
CA TRP A 144 8.38 5.50 -3.00
C TRP A 144 8.12 6.94 -2.54
N HIS A 145 8.74 7.41 -1.46
CA HIS A 145 8.75 8.83 -1.04
C HIS A 145 10.10 9.50 -1.28
N GLU A 146 11.06 8.81 -1.90
CA GLU A 146 12.38 9.34 -2.23
C GLU A 146 12.37 9.81 -3.71
N ASP A 147 12.68 11.09 -3.97
CA ASP A 147 12.63 11.68 -5.33
C ASP A 147 13.51 10.95 -6.36
N GLU A 148 14.58 10.30 -5.90
CA GLU A 148 15.48 9.50 -6.74
C GLU A 148 14.77 8.27 -7.35
N TRP A 149 13.84 7.66 -6.61
CA TRP A 149 13.21 6.38 -6.96
C TRP A 149 11.73 6.53 -7.32
N PHE A 150 11.07 7.55 -6.77
CA PHE A 150 9.69 7.84 -7.08
C PHE A 150 9.54 8.33 -8.52
N ARG A 151 8.58 7.76 -9.23
CA ARG A 151 8.11 8.27 -10.52
C ARG A 151 6.61 8.08 -10.56
N PRO A 152 5.84 9.10 -10.99
CA PRO A 152 4.41 8.93 -11.16
C PRO A 152 4.14 7.88 -12.23
N ALA A 153 3.04 7.15 -12.03
CA ALA A 153 2.56 6.18 -12.99
C ALA A 153 2.39 6.82 -14.37
N LYS A 154 2.66 6.05 -15.44
CA LYS A 154 2.56 6.55 -16.82
C LYS A 154 1.18 7.17 -17.10
N TRP A 155 0.11 6.49 -16.67
CA TRP A 155 -1.27 6.96 -16.84
C TRP A 155 -1.55 8.27 -16.10
N ALA A 156 -0.94 8.49 -14.93
CA ALA A 156 -1.09 9.73 -14.18
C ALA A 156 -0.41 10.91 -14.91
N ARG A 157 0.78 10.68 -15.47
CA ARG A 157 1.48 11.68 -16.30
C ARG A 157 0.70 12.05 -17.55
N GLU A 158 0.10 11.05 -18.18
CA GLU A 158 -0.75 11.25 -19.37
C GLU A 158 -2.03 12.02 -19.03
N ALA A 159 -2.65 11.74 -17.88
CA ALA A 159 -3.81 12.49 -17.39
C ALA A 159 -3.47 13.95 -17.06
N THR A 160 -2.33 14.21 -16.40
CA THR A 160 -1.85 15.59 -16.14
C THR A 160 -1.56 16.31 -17.45
N ALA A 161 -0.85 15.67 -18.39
CA ALA A 161 -0.57 16.26 -19.69
C ALA A 161 -1.84 16.51 -20.52
N ALA A 162 -2.88 15.69 -20.37
CA ALA A 162 -4.19 15.91 -21.00
C ALA A 162 -4.98 17.05 -20.33
N ALA A 163 -4.88 17.18 -19.01
CA ALA A 163 -5.49 18.29 -18.26
C ALA A 163 -4.83 19.63 -18.59
N ASP A 164 -3.49 19.69 -18.63
CA ASP A 164 -2.73 20.89 -18.99
C ASP A 164 -3.05 21.36 -20.42
N LYS A 165 -3.10 20.44 -21.39
CA LYS A 165 -3.52 20.75 -22.78
C LYS A 165 -4.95 21.27 -22.86
N SER A 166 -5.84 20.77 -22.02
CA SER A 166 -7.25 21.22 -21.97
C SER A 166 -7.37 22.62 -21.35
N ALA A 167 -6.53 22.93 -20.36
CA ALA A 167 -6.45 24.26 -19.75
C ALA A 167 -5.82 25.31 -20.71
N GLU A 168 -4.76 24.95 -21.44
CA GLU A 168 -4.15 25.81 -22.47
C GLU A 168 -5.10 26.09 -23.64
N ALA A 169 -5.86 25.08 -24.09
CA ALA A 169 -6.88 25.26 -25.13
C ALA A 169 -8.04 26.17 -24.69
N GLY A 170 -8.36 26.20 -23.39
CA GLY A 170 -9.36 27.11 -22.82
C GLY A 170 -8.87 28.54 -22.62
N ALA A 171 -7.57 28.73 -22.39
CA ALA A 171 -6.96 30.05 -22.21
C ALA A 171 -6.77 30.84 -23.53
N GLY A 172 -6.71 30.14 -24.68
CA GLY A 172 -6.59 30.77 -26.00
C GLY A 172 -7.88 31.42 -26.55
N ALA A 173 -9.00 31.37 -25.81
CA ALA A 173 -10.31 31.84 -26.29
C ALA A 173 -10.72 33.25 -25.79
N VAL A 174 -9.84 33.98 -25.10
CA VAL A 174 -10.11 35.34 -24.60
C VAL A 174 -9.09 36.35 -25.10
N GLU A 175 -9.11 36.61 -26.41
CA GLU A 175 -8.74 37.92 -26.95
C GLU A 175 -9.84 38.39 -27.91
N GLY A 176 -10.43 39.54 -27.60
CA GLY A 176 -11.31 40.26 -28.53
C GLY A 176 -12.77 40.41 -28.09
N VAL A 177 -13.01 41.09 -26.97
CA VAL A 177 -14.25 41.89 -26.84
C VAL A 177 -13.84 43.30 -26.40
N THR A 178 -13.67 44.18 -27.37
CA THR A 178 -13.60 45.63 -27.14
C THR A 178 -15.01 46.10 -26.81
N LEU A 179 -15.22 46.65 -25.62
CA LEU A 179 -16.49 47.24 -25.21
C LEU A 179 -16.58 48.65 -25.82
N GLU A 180 -17.37 48.81 -26.88
CA GLU A 180 -17.81 50.13 -27.34
C GLU A 180 -18.88 50.66 -26.39
N VAL A 181 -18.67 51.87 -25.86
CA VAL A 181 -19.64 52.61 -25.04
C VAL A 181 -20.37 53.59 -25.95
N PRO A 182 -21.69 53.44 -26.20
CA PRO A 182 -22.46 54.44 -26.92
C PRO A 182 -22.75 55.64 -26.01
N GLY A 183 -22.45 56.82 -26.51
CA GLY A 183 -22.49 58.09 -25.79
C GLY A 183 -23.88 58.66 -25.48
N ASP A 184 -23.83 59.69 -24.66
CA ASP A 184 -24.90 60.54 -24.17
C ASP A 184 -25.94 60.97 -25.22
N ALA A 185 -27.21 60.91 -24.82
CA ALA A 185 -28.27 61.73 -25.41
C ALA A 185 -29.14 62.31 -24.29
N VAL A 186 -28.90 63.60 -24.05
CA VAL A 186 -29.70 64.54 -23.27
C VAL A 186 -31.10 64.69 -23.86
N GLY A 187 -32.12 64.87 -23.01
CA GLY A 187 -33.46 65.33 -23.41
C GLY A 187 -34.31 65.79 -22.22
N GLU A 188 -34.33 67.11 -21.97
CA GLU A 188 -35.47 67.87 -21.40
C GLU A 188 -36.78 67.52 -22.15
N ALA A 189 -38.01 67.66 -21.65
CA ALA A 189 -38.70 68.68 -20.85
C ALA A 189 -40.03 68.01 -20.37
N THR A 190 -40.82 68.43 -19.38
CA THR A 190 -41.36 69.74 -18.96
C THR A 190 -42.03 69.54 -17.61
#